data_AF-A0A6H3NUG4-F1
#
_entry.id   AF-A0A6H3NUG4-F1
#
_cell.length_a   1.000
_cell.length_b   1.000
_cell.length_c   1.000
_cell.angle_alpha   90.00
_cell.angle_beta   90.00
_cell.angle_gamma   90.00
#
_symmetry.space_group_name_H-M   'P 1'
#
loop_
_entity.id
_entity.type
_entity.pdbx_description
1 polymer ?
#
loop_
_entity_poly.entity_id
_entity_poly.type
_entity_poly.pdbx_seq_one_letter_code
_entity_poly.pdbx_strand_id
1 'polypeptide(L)'
;MKKTFLFLSLFILGCASDYNKIIKATESAYYGQDYDSAIPKIRELYEGSSNKDKLLFLMEAGMIFHTKGDYVTSNKVFKEAEDIADNIKVSMTRSGLSFILSDNESNYTGEDFERVMIKFYIANNYLLQGDMNNAKIYFRRLDFELKEMRFLAPEYRQNNAARLIDAYVSEKLGRYNDARVQYKNMEQIIGKSQNLIADRYLLAVREGDSGDQSRYAAGRSSLQAYNRSMQKTSPENEKLSEVIIIHEAGKSAIKMSRGKLMEDEYFAVALRGAVEIGLTAKGAGASLAGAIAALSIAENPIPIYKERDPNGSLPKKYYINGVDVGYSDIMNNYSETAMNNFNESYKTLITKNLSSLALKVVAAVIASEAMARAIESGGKNKNNDLVSGLIRVAAGAAAGLAVSQTIAPDLRCWRTIPANFQIKRILLAPGEYDFKVESPGSVVTAAPKKLLVEADKPLFVSVRSYTN
;
A
#
# COMPACT_ATOMS: atom_id res chain seq x y z
N MET A 1 -52.78 -18.78 33.16
CA MET A 1 -52.24 -17.46 32.76
C MET A 1 -50.75 -17.61 32.47
N LYS A 2 -50.35 -17.65 31.19
CA LYS A 2 -48.95 -17.80 30.76
C LYS A 2 -48.27 -16.42 30.78
N LYS A 3 -47.21 -16.27 31.57
CA LYS A 3 -46.32 -15.09 31.53
C LYS A 3 -45.27 -15.35 30.46
N THR A 4 -45.42 -14.73 29.30
CA THR A 4 -44.44 -14.78 28.22
C THR A 4 -43.30 -13.82 28.54
N PHE A 5 -42.11 -14.35 28.80
CA PHE A 5 -40.88 -13.58 28.91
C PHE A 5 -40.50 -13.06 27.51
N LEU A 6 -40.46 -11.74 27.33
CA LEU A 6 -39.93 -11.11 26.13
C LEU A 6 -38.39 -11.14 26.22
N PHE A 7 -37.77 -12.16 25.64
CA PHE A 7 -36.32 -12.18 25.41
C PHE A 7 -36.01 -11.18 24.28
N LEU A 8 -35.52 -10.00 24.65
CA LEU A 8 -34.97 -9.05 23.69
C LEU A 8 -33.64 -9.64 23.20
N SER A 9 -33.67 -10.35 22.08
CA SER A 9 -32.46 -10.85 21.42
C SER A 9 -31.64 -9.66 20.92
N LEU A 10 -30.63 -9.28 21.70
CA LEU A 10 -29.61 -8.32 21.33
C LEU A 10 -28.76 -8.96 20.21
N PHE A 11 -29.11 -8.70 18.94
CA PHE A 11 -28.24 -8.99 17.81
C PHE A 11 -27.08 -7.99 17.87
N ILE A 12 -26.02 -8.37 18.60
CA ILE A 12 -24.72 -7.69 18.56
C ILE A 12 -24.08 -8.05 17.21
N LEU A 13 -24.50 -7.37 16.15
CA LEU A 13 -23.77 -7.37 14.88
C LEU A 13 -22.50 -6.56 15.12
N GLY A 14 -21.41 -7.25 15.42
CA GLY A 14 -20.08 -6.65 15.55
C GLY A 14 -19.59 -6.13 14.20
N CYS A 15 -19.76 -4.83 13.95
CA CYS A 15 -19.34 -4.15 12.72
C CYS A 15 -17.84 -3.83 12.64
N ALA A 16 -17.06 -4.11 13.69
CA ALA A 16 -15.60 -3.98 13.64
C ALA A 16 -14.96 -5.29 13.14
N SER A 17 -15.26 -5.70 11.91
CA SER A 17 -14.61 -6.85 11.29
C SER A 17 -13.17 -6.51 10.94
N ASP A 18 -12.22 -7.20 11.54
CA ASP A 18 -10.78 -7.14 11.25
C ASP A 18 -10.54 -7.42 9.75
N TYR A 19 -10.09 -6.42 9.01
CA TYR A 19 -9.82 -6.53 7.57
C TYR A 19 -8.88 -7.71 7.24
N ASN A 20 -7.93 -8.02 8.12
CA ASN A 20 -7.04 -9.17 7.95
C ASN A 20 -7.82 -10.49 7.81
N LYS A 21 -8.96 -10.63 8.48
CA LYS A 21 -9.82 -11.81 8.40
C LYS A 21 -10.71 -11.76 7.16
N ILE A 22 -11.24 -10.58 6.82
CA ILE A 22 -12.13 -10.37 5.68
C ILE A 22 -11.44 -10.76 4.37
N ILE A 23 -10.23 -10.24 4.13
CA ILE A 23 -9.53 -10.42 2.85
C ILE A 23 -8.80 -11.76 2.74
N LYS A 24 -8.66 -12.51 3.85
CA LYS A 24 -7.79 -13.69 3.95
C LYS A 24 -8.06 -14.73 2.86
N ALA A 25 -9.32 -15.00 2.55
CA ALA A 25 -9.68 -16.00 1.55
C ALA A 25 -9.30 -15.56 0.12
N THR A 26 -9.52 -14.29 -0.21
CA THR A 26 -9.09 -13.68 -1.48
C THR A 26 -7.57 -13.69 -1.59
N GLU A 27 -6.88 -13.26 -0.55
CA GLU A 27 -5.42 -13.18 -0.49
C GLU A 27 -4.76 -14.57 -0.62
N SER A 28 -5.32 -15.57 0.06
CA SER A 28 -4.83 -16.95 -0.03
C SER A 28 -4.96 -17.50 -1.45
N ALA A 29 -6.08 -17.20 -2.14
CA ALA A 29 -6.26 -17.58 -3.55
C ALA A 29 -5.28 -16.84 -4.47
N TYR A 30 -5.10 -15.52 -4.26
CA TYR A 30 -4.15 -14.70 -5.02
C TYR A 30 -2.71 -15.21 -4.92
N TYR A 31 -2.19 -15.40 -3.71
CA TYR A 31 -0.83 -15.91 -3.51
C TYR A 31 -0.71 -17.42 -3.80
N GLY A 32 -1.82 -18.15 -3.84
CA GLY A 32 -1.86 -19.50 -4.39
C GLY A 32 -1.84 -19.58 -5.91
N GLN A 33 -1.79 -18.44 -6.61
CA GLN A 33 -1.94 -18.29 -8.07
C GLN A 33 -3.29 -18.79 -8.63
N ASP A 34 -4.29 -18.96 -7.76
CA ASP A 34 -5.65 -19.31 -8.14
C ASP A 34 -6.48 -18.03 -8.32
N TYR A 35 -6.16 -17.31 -9.40
CA TYR A 35 -6.82 -16.04 -9.71
C TYR A 35 -8.31 -16.23 -10.04
N ASP A 36 -8.68 -17.38 -10.60
CA ASP A 36 -10.08 -17.70 -10.93
C ASP A 36 -10.94 -17.86 -9.68
N SER A 37 -10.38 -18.39 -8.58
CA SER A 37 -11.05 -18.37 -7.28
C SER A 37 -10.95 -17.03 -6.56
N ALA A 38 -9.91 -16.24 -6.78
CA ALA A 38 -9.75 -14.93 -6.14
C ALA A 38 -10.78 -13.89 -6.63
N ILE A 39 -11.09 -13.88 -7.93
CA ILE A 39 -12.02 -12.93 -8.57
C ILE A 39 -13.44 -12.95 -7.97
N PRO A 40 -14.15 -14.09 -7.84
CA PRO A 40 -15.47 -14.09 -7.23
C PRO A 40 -15.43 -13.69 -5.75
N LYS A 41 -14.35 -14.02 -5.01
CA LYS A 41 -14.21 -13.65 -3.60
C LYS A 41 -14.07 -12.15 -3.41
N ILE A 42 -13.22 -11.47 -4.20
CA ILE A 42 -13.08 -10.02 -4.10
C ILE A 42 -14.34 -9.28 -4.55
N ARG A 43 -15.06 -9.84 -5.54
CA ARG A 43 -16.34 -9.30 -6.00
C ARG A 43 -17.41 -9.37 -4.91
N GLU A 44 -17.55 -10.51 -4.23
CA GLU A 44 -18.49 -10.66 -3.11
C GLU A 44 -18.21 -9.63 -2.01
N LEU A 45 -16.92 -9.40 -1.69
CA LEU A 45 -16.52 -8.35 -0.75
C LEU A 45 -16.93 -6.96 -1.25
N TYR A 46 -16.66 -6.63 -2.52
CA TYR A 46 -17.05 -5.35 -3.10
C TYR A 46 -18.58 -5.13 -3.08
N GLU A 47 -19.37 -6.11 -3.52
CA GLU A 47 -20.83 -6.04 -3.60
C GLU A 47 -21.49 -6.01 -2.21
N GLY A 48 -20.95 -6.78 -1.26
CA GLY A 48 -21.44 -6.82 0.12
C GLY A 48 -20.95 -5.67 1.00
N SER A 49 -20.01 -4.86 0.51
CA SER A 49 -19.46 -3.73 1.26
C SER A 49 -20.33 -2.49 1.20
N SER A 50 -20.33 -1.72 2.29
CA SER A 50 -20.77 -0.35 2.22
C SER A 50 -19.79 0.46 1.35
N ASN A 51 -20.19 1.65 0.89
CA ASN A 51 -19.33 2.51 0.07
C ASN A 51 -17.96 2.81 0.69
N LYS A 52 -17.78 2.55 2.00
CA LYS A 52 -16.57 2.87 2.76
C LYS A 52 -15.34 2.05 2.35
N ASP A 53 -15.48 0.81 1.88
CA ASP A 53 -14.34 -0.07 1.59
C ASP A 53 -14.11 -0.32 0.08
N LYS A 54 -14.98 0.24 -0.77
CA LYS A 54 -14.95 0.02 -2.23
C LYS A 54 -13.61 0.34 -2.89
N LEU A 55 -12.97 1.45 -2.49
CA LEU A 55 -11.64 1.82 -3.02
C LEU A 55 -10.64 0.68 -2.79
N LEU A 56 -10.57 0.14 -1.58
CA LEU A 56 -9.64 -0.93 -1.24
C LEU A 56 -9.94 -2.19 -2.05
N PHE A 57 -11.21 -2.60 -2.16
CA PHE A 57 -11.55 -3.79 -2.93
C PHE A 57 -11.27 -3.64 -4.43
N LEU A 58 -11.45 -2.46 -5.01
CA LEU A 58 -11.06 -2.18 -6.39
C LEU A 58 -9.54 -2.26 -6.57
N MET A 59 -8.76 -1.72 -5.62
CA MET A 59 -7.30 -1.81 -5.65
C MET A 59 -6.82 -3.28 -5.59
N GLU A 60 -7.36 -4.09 -4.68
CA GLU A 60 -7.08 -5.53 -4.61
C GLU A 60 -7.50 -6.26 -5.91
N ALA A 61 -8.69 -5.97 -6.43
CA ALA A 61 -9.21 -6.57 -7.66
C ALA A 61 -8.35 -6.22 -8.89
N GLY A 62 -7.93 -4.96 -9.02
CA GLY A 62 -7.06 -4.52 -10.11
C GLY A 62 -5.75 -5.29 -10.15
N MET A 63 -5.18 -5.62 -8.99
CA MET A 63 -3.98 -6.46 -8.86
C MET A 63 -4.21 -7.92 -9.22
N ILE A 64 -5.36 -8.47 -8.86
CA ILE A 64 -5.72 -9.84 -9.24
C ILE A 64 -5.76 -9.96 -10.77
N PHE A 65 -6.43 -9.02 -11.46
CA PHE A 65 -6.48 -9.00 -12.92
C PHE A 65 -5.12 -8.70 -13.56
N HIS A 66 -4.34 -7.77 -13.00
CA HIS A 66 -2.97 -7.46 -13.45
C HIS A 66 -2.11 -8.73 -13.45
N THR A 67 -2.06 -9.42 -12.31
CA THR A 67 -1.21 -10.61 -12.12
C THR A 67 -1.70 -11.80 -12.95
N LYS A 68 -3.01 -11.90 -13.21
CA LYS A 68 -3.60 -12.87 -14.14
C LYS A 68 -3.21 -12.62 -15.60
N GLY A 69 -2.76 -11.41 -15.95
CA GLY A 69 -2.48 -10.98 -17.32
C GLY A 69 -3.68 -10.37 -18.05
N ASP A 70 -4.82 -10.18 -17.37
CA ASP A 70 -5.97 -9.46 -17.93
C ASP A 70 -5.82 -7.95 -17.69
N TYR A 71 -4.87 -7.35 -18.40
CA TYR A 71 -4.52 -5.94 -18.26
C TYR A 71 -5.64 -4.99 -18.68
N VAL A 72 -6.55 -5.42 -19.57
CA VAL A 72 -7.69 -4.63 -20.02
C VAL A 72 -8.70 -4.49 -18.89
N THR A 73 -9.08 -5.60 -18.26
CA THR A 73 -10.00 -5.57 -17.10
C THR A 73 -9.34 -4.90 -15.91
N SER A 74 -8.06 -5.19 -15.65
CA SER A 74 -7.28 -4.49 -14.61
C SER A 74 -7.32 -2.97 -14.78
N ASN A 75 -7.12 -2.46 -16.00
CA ASN A 75 -7.22 -1.02 -16.28
C ASN A 75 -8.62 -0.45 -16.05
N LYS A 76 -9.69 -1.19 -16.34
CA LYS A 76 -11.07 -0.72 -16.05
C LYS A 76 -11.27 -0.57 -14.54
N VAL A 77 -10.90 -1.59 -13.78
CA VAL A 77 -11.03 -1.62 -12.32
C VAL A 77 -10.17 -0.52 -11.67
N PHE A 78 -8.91 -0.36 -12.10
CA PHE A 78 -8.04 0.68 -11.56
C PHE A 78 -8.49 2.09 -11.91
N LYS A 79 -9.14 2.32 -13.06
CA LYS A 79 -9.73 3.64 -13.38
C LYS A 79 -10.90 3.97 -12.47
N GLU A 80 -11.74 3.00 -12.12
CA GLU A 80 -12.78 3.20 -11.10
C GLU A 80 -12.17 3.51 -9.72
N ALA A 81 -11.09 2.81 -9.35
CA ALA A 81 -10.34 3.12 -8.14
C ALA A 81 -9.73 4.53 -8.17
N GLU A 82 -9.18 4.95 -9.32
CA GLU A 82 -8.64 6.29 -9.55
C GLU A 82 -9.71 7.37 -9.34
N ASP A 83 -10.91 7.19 -9.89
CA ASP A 83 -12.01 8.14 -9.74
C ASP A 83 -12.43 8.32 -8.27
N ILE A 84 -12.50 7.22 -7.51
CA ILE A 84 -12.81 7.28 -6.07
C ILE A 84 -11.67 7.98 -5.30
N ALA A 85 -10.42 7.61 -5.59
CA ALA A 85 -9.21 8.17 -4.98
C ALA A 85 -9.08 9.69 -5.22
N ASP A 86 -9.31 10.15 -6.44
CA ASP A 86 -9.22 11.57 -6.80
C ASP A 86 -10.34 12.40 -6.11
N ASN A 87 -11.55 11.84 -5.99
CA ASN A 87 -12.66 12.47 -5.26
C ASN A 87 -12.36 12.62 -3.76
N ILE A 88 -11.77 11.59 -3.13
CA ILE A 88 -11.34 11.63 -1.73
C ILE A 88 -10.32 12.74 -1.51
N LYS A 89 -9.31 12.85 -2.39
CA LYS A 89 -8.27 13.89 -2.34
C LYS A 89 -8.85 15.31 -2.39
N VAL A 90 -9.81 15.56 -3.27
CA VAL A 90 -10.50 16.87 -3.36
C VAL A 90 -11.28 17.18 -2.08
N SER A 91 -12.01 16.21 -1.53
CA SER A 91 -12.74 16.39 -0.27
C SER A 91 -11.82 16.75 0.88
N MET A 92 -10.71 16.03 1.06
CA MET A 92 -9.72 16.30 2.11
C MET A 92 -9.13 17.71 2.01
N THR A 93 -8.88 18.18 0.79
CA THR A 93 -8.33 19.52 0.54
C THR A 93 -9.33 20.63 0.89
N ARG A 94 -10.63 20.42 0.58
CA ARG A 94 -11.70 21.39 0.85
C ARG A 94 -12.12 21.46 2.32
N SER A 95 -12.06 20.35 3.04
CA SER A 95 -12.51 20.30 4.43
C SER A 95 -11.59 21.03 5.41
N GLY A 96 -10.32 21.32 5.06
CA GLY A 96 -9.35 21.99 5.95
C GLY A 96 -9.01 21.20 7.24
N LEU A 97 -9.65 20.06 7.46
CA LEU A 97 -9.47 19.16 8.58
C LEU A 97 -8.20 18.34 8.35
N SER A 98 -7.17 18.64 9.13
CA SER A 98 -5.94 17.86 9.19
C SER A 98 -6.28 16.41 9.51
N PHE A 99 -5.81 15.46 8.67
CA PHE A 99 -5.81 14.00 8.84
C PHE A 99 -6.44 13.54 10.16
N ILE A 100 -7.78 13.49 10.19
CA ILE A 100 -8.47 12.67 11.17
C ILE A 100 -8.10 11.25 10.74
N LEU A 101 -7.42 10.50 11.61
CA LEU A 101 -7.24 9.06 11.39
C LEU A 101 -8.59 8.52 10.94
N SER A 102 -8.62 7.87 9.78
CA SER A 102 -9.81 7.13 9.39
C SER A 102 -10.06 6.16 10.53
N ASP A 103 -11.17 6.30 11.24
CA ASP A 103 -11.61 5.23 12.11
C ASP A 103 -12.14 4.13 11.19
N ASN A 104 -12.23 2.90 11.68
CA ASN A 104 -12.80 1.78 10.91
C ASN A 104 -14.25 2.05 10.42
N GLU A 105 -14.90 3.09 10.94
CA GLU A 105 -16.23 3.54 10.53
C GLU A 105 -16.25 4.56 9.37
N SER A 106 -15.11 5.19 9.03
CA SER A 106 -15.02 6.10 7.88
C SER A 106 -14.60 5.41 6.59
N ASN A 107 -14.84 6.11 5.46
CA ASN A 107 -14.39 5.69 4.14
C ASN A 107 -12.88 5.46 4.14
N TYR A 108 -12.46 4.31 3.64
CA TYR A 108 -11.07 4.01 3.34
C TYR A 108 -10.56 4.99 2.29
N THR A 109 -9.52 5.73 2.64
CA THR A 109 -8.93 6.77 1.76
C THR A 109 -7.68 6.32 1.03
N GLY A 110 -7.10 5.20 1.45
CA GLY A 110 -5.73 4.82 1.11
C GLY A 110 -4.69 5.76 1.71
N GLU A 111 -3.46 5.28 1.81
CA GLU A 111 -2.29 6.13 2.05
C GLU A 111 -1.87 6.84 0.74
N ASP A 112 -1.15 7.95 0.85
CA ASP A 112 -0.64 8.70 -0.31
C ASP A 112 0.10 7.77 -1.29
N PHE A 113 1.00 6.92 -0.77
CA PHE A 113 1.78 6.00 -1.60
C PHE A 113 0.94 4.91 -2.29
N GLU A 114 -0.19 4.49 -1.71
CA GLU A 114 -1.09 3.50 -2.31
C GLU A 114 -1.86 4.10 -3.48
N ARG A 115 -2.27 5.37 -3.37
CA ARG A 115 -3.00 6.03 -4.47
C ARG A 115 -2.11 6.26 -5.70
N VAL A 116 -0.82 6.57 -5.51
CA VAL A 116 0.18 6.61 -6.62
C VAL A 116 0.20 5.29 -7.39
N MET A 117 0.09 4.18 -6.66
CA MET A 117 0.24 2.84 -7.21
C MET A 117 -0.85 2.48 -8.21
N ILE A 118 -2.05 3.04 -8.06
CA ILE A 118 -3.15 2.87 -9.01
C ILE A 118 -2.69 3.33 -10.41
N LYS A 119 -2.17 4.55 -10.52
CA LYS A 119 -1.69 5.12 -11.79
C LYS A 119 -0.46 4.39 -12.31
N PHE A 120 0.41 3.91 -11.42
CA PHE A 120 1.59 3.15 -11.82
C PHE A 120 1.21 1.81 -12.47
N TYR A 121 0.27 1.08 -11.89
CA TYR A 121 -0.22 -0.15 -12.47
C TYR A 121 -0.98 0.05 -13.77
N ILE A 122 -1.76 1.14 -13.90
CA ILE A 122 -2.39 1.47 -15.18
C ILE A 122 -1.32 1.70 -16.27
N ALA A 123 -0.25 2.43 -15.95
CA ALA A 123 0.86 2.63 -16.88
C ALA A 123 1.52 1.30 -17.26
N ASN A 124 1.85 0.45 -16.29
CA ASN A 124 2.46 -0.86 -16.53
C ASN A 124 1.55 -1.78 -17.36
N ASN A 125 0.25 -1.79 -17.09
CA ASN A 125 -0.74 -2.53 -17.89
C ASN A 125 -0.74 -2.09 -19.36
N TYR A 126 -0.62 -0.79 -19.63
CA TYR A 126 -0.50 -0.29 -21.00
C TYR A 126 0.82 -0.74 -21.66
N LEU A 127 1.93 -0.70 -20.92
CA LEU A 127 3.22 -1.20 -21.42
C LEU A 127 3.19 -2.70 -21.75
N LEU A 128 2.56 -3.50 -20.91
CA LEU A 128 2.39 -4.95 -21.12
C LEU A 128 1.44 -5.26 -22.29
N GLN A 129 0.65 -4.27 -22.75
CA GLN A 129 -0.15 -4.32 -23.99
C GLN A 129 0.57 -3.70 -25.20
N GLY A 130 1.81 -3.21 -25.04
CA GLY A 130 2.57 -2.54 -26.09
C GLY A 130 2.18 -1.07 -26.34
N ASP A 131 1.33 -0.48 -25.50
CA ASP A 131 0.81 0.89 -25.65
C ASP A 131 1.63 1.91 -24.84
N MET A 132 2.81 2.25 -25.37
CA MET A 132 3.70 3.22 -24.73
C MET A 132 3.13 4.64 -24.67
N ASN A 133 2.21 5.01 -25.58
CA ASN A 133 1.65 6.36 -25.61
C ASN A 133 0.71 6.59 -24.43
N ASN A 134 -0.22 5.65 -24.18
CA ASN A 134 -1.09 5.74 -23.02
C ASN A 134 -0.32 5.54 -21.70
N ALA A 135 0.69 4.67 -21.68
CA ALA A 135 1.58 4.55 -20.53
C ALA A 135 2.25 5.89 -20.18
N LYS A 136 2.79 6.61 -21.18
CA LYS A 136 3.42 7.93 -20.98
C LYS A 136 2.46 8.98 -20.41
N ILE A 137 1.18 8.95 -20.77
CA ILE A 137 0.17 9.84 -20.18
C ILE A 137 0.04 9.55 -18.68
N TYR A 138 -0.07 8.29 -18.29
CA TYR A 138 -0.19 7.90 -16.88
C TYR A 138 1.08 8.18 -16.07
N PHE A 139 2.28 8.00 -16.63
CA PHE A 139 3.52 8.41 -15.96
C PHE A 139 3.56 9.92 -15.67
N ARG A 140 3.05 10.76 -16.58
CA ARG A 140 2.95 12.21 -16.34
C ARG A 140 1.94 12.55 -15.24
N ARG A 141 0.78 11.88 -15.22
CA ARG A 141 -0.23 12.06 -14.16
C ARG A 141 0.34 11.63 -12.80
N LEU A 142 1.06 10.50 -12.77
CA LEU A 142 1.74 10.00 -11.59
C LEU A 142 2.80 10.98 -11.08
N ASP A 143 3.68 11.50 -11.94
CA ASP A 143 4.72 12.47 -11.54
C ASP A 143 4.11 13.77 -11.00
N PHE A 144 2.99 14.23 -11.56
CA PHE A 144 2.23 15.35 -11.02
C PHE A 144 1.70 15.04 -9.61
N GLU A 145 1.09 13.87 -9.42
CA GLU A 145 0.53 13.47 -8.12
C GLU A 145 1.62 13.36 -7.04
N LEU A 146 2.76 12.75 -7.36
CA LEU A 146 3.92 12.64 -6.46
C LEU A 146 4.43 14.01 -5.97
N LYS A 147 4.40 15.04 -6.83
CA LYS A 147 4.82 16.41 -6.48
C LYS A 147 3.88 17.07 -5.47
N GLU A 148 2.60 16.69 -5.46
CA GLU A 148 1.58 17.24 -4.55
C GLU A 148 1.54 16.52 -3.19
N MET A 149 2.13 15.33 -3.09
CA MET A 149 2.08 14.52 -1.87
C MET A 149 2.87 15.11 -0.72
N ARG A 150 2.39 14.84 0.49
CA ARG A 150 2.93 15.38 1.74
C ARG A 150 3.61 14.28 2.55
N PHE A 151 4.76 13.84 2.07
CA PHE A 151 5.63 12.93 2.82
C PHE A 151 6.44 13.70 3.87
N LEU A 152 6.84 13.00 4.93
CA LEU A 152 7.79 13.53 5.91
C LEU A 152 9.13 13.92 5.27
N ALA A 153 9.58 13.10 4.32
CA ALA A 153 10.89 13.24 3.69
C ALA A 153 10.77 13.35 2.14
N PRO A 154 11.53 14.26 1.48
CA PRO A 154 11.47 14.46 0.03
C PRO A 154 11.78 13.23 -0.82
N GLU A 155 12.62 12.32 -0.34
CA GLU A 155 12.98 11.07 -0.98
C GLU A 155 11.78 10.14 -1.18
N TYR A 156 10.78 10.21 -0.30
CA TYR A 156 9.54 9.44 -0.43
C TYR A 156 8.50 10.08 -1.36
N ARG A 157 8.73 11.33 -1.82
CA ARG A 157 7.94 11.96 -2.91
C ARG A 157 8.31 11.43 -4.29
N GLN A 158 8.99 10.30 -4.36
CA GLN A 158 9.60 9.77 -5.57
C GLN A 158 9.20 8.31 -5.75
N ASN A 159 9.11 7.88 -7.00
CA ASN A 159 8.98 6.48 -7.36
C ASN A 159 10.02 6.20 -8.46
N ASN A 160 11.21 5.73 -8.08
CA ASN A 160 12.28 5.60 -9.08
C ASN A 160 12.02 4.46 -10.07
N ALA A 161 11.19 3.48 -9.71
CA ALA A 161 10.74 2.47 -10.67
C ALA A 161 9.91 3.12 -11.78
N ALA A 162 8.94 3.97 -11.42
CA ALA A 162 8.16 4.73 -12.39
C ALA A 162 9.02 5.71 -13.21
N ARG A 163 9.98 6.40 -12.58
CA ARG A 163 10.90 7.31 -13.27
C ARG A 163 11.78 6.58 -14.29
N LEU A 164 12.32 5.43 -13.92
CA LEU A 164 13.19 4.64 -14.80
C LEU A 164 12.43 4.09 -15.99
N ILE A 165 11.24 3.52 -15.76
CA ILE A 165 10.38 3.04 -16.84
C ILE A 165 9.94 4.20 -17.73
N ASP A 166 9.58 5.37 -17.16
CA ASP A 166 9.24 6.56 -17.94
C ASP A 166 10.44 7.05 -18.77
N ALA A 167 11.67 6.92 -18.27
CA ALA A 167 12.88 7.23 -19.05
C ALA A 167 13.00 6.30 -20.27
N TYR A 168 12.85 4.99 -20.08
CA TYR A 168 12.88 4.01 -21.18
C TYR A 168 11.77 4.24 -22.21
N VAL A 169 10.55 4.53 -21.75
CA VAL A 169 9.42 4.88 -22.62
C VAL A 169 9.72 6.16 -23.39
N SER A 170 10.29 7.17 -22.72
CA SER A 170 10.66 8.44 -23.35
C SER A 170 11.73 8.25 -24.42
N GLU A 171 12.75 7.42 -24.18
CA GLU A 171 13.75 7.04 -25.17
C GLU A 171 13.09 6.46 -26.43
N LYS A 172 12.20 5.49 -26.25
CA LYS A 172 11.54 4.82 -27.37
C LYS A 172 10.55 5.69 -28.12
N LEU A 173 10.01 6.72 -27.47
CA LEU A 173 9.17 7.74 -28.11
C LEU A 173 9.98 8.91 -28.70
N GLY A 174 11.32 8.86 -28.66
CA GLY A 174 12.19 9.95 -29.14
C GLY A 174 12.16 11.21 -28.25
N ARG A 175 11.58 11.12 -27.05
CA ARG A 175 11.50 12.21 -26.06
C ARG A 175 12.73 12.22 -25.16
N TYR A 176 13.88 12.34 -25.80
CA TYR A 176 15.21 12.30 -25.19
C TYR A 176 15.42 13.30 -24.04
N ASN A 177 14.90 14.52 -24.17
CA ASN A 177 14.90 15.49 -23.06
C ASN A 177 14.15 15.00 -21.82
N ASP A 178 12.98 14.38 -22.00
CA ASP A 178 12.21 13.82 -20.88
C ASP A 178 13.00 12.70 -20.21
N ALA A 179 13.63 11.81 -20.99
CA ALA A 179 14.47 10.73 -20.47
C ALA A 179 15.65 11.27 -19.63
N ARG A 180 16.38 12.27 -20.15
CA ARG A 180 17.48 12.93 -19.42
C ARG A 180 17.03 13.50 -18.08
N VAL A 181 15.85 14.14 -18.04
CA VAL A 181 15.31 14.70 -16.79
C VAL A 181 15.03 13.59 -15.78
N GLN A 182 14.41 12.48 -16.20
CA GLN A 182 14.12 11.37 -15.29
C GLN A 182 15.40 10.76 -14.71
N TYR A 183 16.40 10.48 -15.55
CA TYR A 183 17.66 9.95 -15.06
C TYR A 183 18.40 10.92 -14.14
N LYS A 184 18.44 12.21 -14.47
CA LYS A 184 19.09 13.22 -13.62
C LYS A 184 18.44 13.29 -12.24
N ASN A 185 17.12 13.22 -12.18
CA ASN A 185 16.39 13.19 -10.91
C ASN A 185 16.77 11.93 -10.10
N MET A 186 16.84 10.77 -10.75
CA MET A 186 17.27 9.53 -10.08
C MET A 186 18.71 9.62 -9.57
N GLU A 187 19.65 10.13 -10.38
CA GLU A 187 21.06 10.30 -9.96
C GLU A 187 21.19 11.18 -8.71
N GLN A 188 20.29 12.15 -8.52
CA GLN A 188 20.25 13.00 -7.33
C GLN A 188 19.71 12.29 -6.08
N ILE A 189 18.85 11.28 -6.24
CA ILE A 189 18.16 10.59 -5.15
C ILE A 189 18.92 9.33 -4.73
N ILE A 190 19.23 8.46 -5.70
CA ILE A 190 19.81 7.13 -5.45
C ILE A 190 21.30 7.04 -5.85
N GLY A 191 21.89 8.14 -6.32
CA GLY A 191 23.26 8.17 -6.80
C GLY A 191 23.43 7.52 -8.18
N LYS A 192 24.70 7.34 -8.59
CA LYS A 192 25.07 6.78 -9.89
C LYS A 192 25.39 5.30 -9.78
N SER A 193 24.35 4.45 -9.73
CA SER A 193 24.55 3.00 -9.80
C SER A 193 25.16 2.59 -11.15
N GLN A 194 25.85 1.45 -11.19
CA GLN A 194 26.47 0.95 -12.42
C GLN A 194 25.45 0.76 -13.56
N ASN A 195 24.25 0.27 -13.23
CA ASN A 195 23.16 0.11 -14.20
C ASN A 195 22.63 1.47 -14.69
N LEU A 196 22.49 2.46 -13.80
CA LEU A 196 22.05 3.81 -14.19
C LEU A 196 23.07 4.49 -15.10
N ILE A 197 24.37 4.31 -14.86
CA ILE A 197 25.44 4.81 -15.74
C ILE A 197 25.38 4.10 -17.10
N ALA A 198 25.18 2.78 -17.13
CA ALA A 198 24.98 2.03 -18.36
C ALA A 198 23.76 2.56 -19.14
N ASP A 199 22.69 2.89 -18.43
CA ASP A 199 21.48 3.39 -19.03
C ASP A 199 21.65 4.79 -19.64
N ARG A 200 22.36 5.67 -18.93
CA ARG A 200 22.77 6.99 -19.45
C ARG A 200 23.67 6.90 -20.67
N TYR A 201 24.59 5.94 -20.69
CA TYR A 201 25.43 5.69 -21.85
C TYR A 201 24.58 5.29 -23.05
N LEU A 202 23.64 4.36 -22.88
CA LEU A 202 22.76 3.93 -23.98
C LEU A 202 21.88 5.07 -24.51
N LEU A 203 21.34 5.91 -23.63
CA LEU A 203 20.62 7.11 -24.03
C LEU A 203 21.50 8.01 -24.91
N ALA A 204 22.73 8.29 -24.46
CA ALA A 204 23.67 9.15 -25.20
C ALA A 204 24.07 8.57 -26.57
N VAL A 205 24.15 7.24 -26.68
CA VAL A 205 24.35 6.55 -27.98
C VAL A 205 23.14 6.77 -28.90
N ARG A 206 21.91 6.63 -28.39
CA ARG A 206 20.67 6.84 -29.16
C ARG A 206 20.48 8.27 -29.63
N GLU A 207 20.87 9.23 -28.79
CA GLU A 207 20.80 10.66 -29.08
C GLU A 207 21.91 11.13 -30.02
N GLY A 208 23.00 10.37 -30.14
CA GLY A 208 24.23 10.83 -30.81
C GLY A 208 25.00 11.89 -30.00
N ASP A 209 24.78 11.98 -28.69
CA ASP A 209 25.45 12.94 -27.81
C ASP A 209 26.84 12.44 -27.40
N SER A 210 27.87 12.85 -28.16
CA SER A 210 29.27 12.48 -27.88
C SER A 210 29.78 12.94 -26.51
N GLY A 211 29.24 14.04 -25.97
CA GLY A 211 29.64 14.58 -24.67
C GLY A 211 29.14 13.69 -23.53
N ASP A 212 27.86 13.32 -23.56
CA ASP A 212 27.30 12.40 -22.58
C ASP A 212 27.84 10.96 -22.79
N GLN A 213 28.13 10.53 -24.02
CA GLN A 213 28.81 9.24 -24.25
C GLN A 213 30.17 9.18 -23.56
N SER A 214 30.98 10.24 -23.66
CA SER A 214 32.27 10.34 -22.96
C SER A 214 32.08 10.37 -21.44
N ARG A 215 31.12 11.17 -20.96
CA ARG A 215 30.80 11.30 -19.52
C ARG A 215 30.37 9.96 -18.90
N TYR A 216 29.61 9.16 -19.63
CA TYR A 216 29.05 7.89 -19.14
C TYR A 216 29.76 6.66 -19.72
N ALA A 217 30.95 6.81 -20.30
CA ALA A 217 31.68 5.73 -20.99
C ALA A 217 31.92 4.48 -20.13
N ALA A 218 32.07 4.64 -18.80
CA ALA A 218 32.20 3.53 -17.86
C ALA A 218 30.97 2.58 -17.86
N GLY A 219 29.81 3.07 -18.27
CA GLY A 219 28.58 2.29 -18.40
C GLY A 219 28.60 1.31 -19.58
N ARG A 220 29.44 1.54 -20.60
CA ARG A 220 29.46 0.73 -21.82
C ARG A 220 29.70 -0.76 -21.55
N SER A 221 30.68 -1.08 -20.69
CA SER A 221 31.00 -2.46 -20.32
C SER A 221 29.93 -3.13 -19.45
N SER A 222 29.04 -2.34 -18.86
CA SER A 222 27.99 -2.79 -17.95
C SER A 222 26.69 -3.11 -18.68
N LEU A 223 26.57 -2.71 -19.95
CA LEU A 223 25.41 -3.00 -20.77
C LEU A 223 25.15 -4.51 -20.87
N GLN A 224 23.90 -4.88 -20.62
CA GLN A 224 23.44 -6.25 -20.73
C GLN A 224 22.98 -6.51 -22.16
N ALA A 225 23.92 -6.54 -23.11
CA ALA A 225 23.65 -6.76 -24.53
C ALA A 225 24.11 -8.14 -25.01
N TYR A 226 23.21 -8.88 -25.67
CA TYR A 226 23.44 -10.26 -26.09
C TYR A 226 22.95 -10.52 -27.52
N ASN A 227 23.75 -11.24 -28.28
CA ASN A 227 23.38 -11.73 -29.61
C ASN A 227 22.47 -12.96 -29.53
N ARG A 228 22.05 -13.49 -30.69
CA ARG A 228 21.16 -14.66 -30.75
C ARG A 228 21.72 -15.93 -30.10
N SER A 229 23.05 -16.05 -30.02
CA SER A 229 23.74 -17.17 -29.36
C SER A 229 24.03 -16.89 -27.88
N MET A 230 23.42 -15.85 -27.30
CA MET A 230 23.64 -15.38 -25.93
C MET A 230 25.09 -15.01 -25.59
N GLN A 231 25.89 -14.64 -26.59
CA GLN A 231 27.21 -14.05 -26.37
C GLN A 231 27.08 -12.54 -26.17
N LYS A 232 27.88 -11.98 -25.26
CA LYS A 232 27.96 -10.53 -25.04
C LYS A 232 28.33 -9.82 -26.35
N THR A 233 27.59 -8.77 -26.68
CA THR A 233 27.82 -7.95 -27.88
C THR A 233 27.67 -6.47 -27.54
N SER A 234 27.88 -5.59 -28.52
CA SER A 234 27.65 -4.15 -28.37
C SER A 234 26.39 -3.71 -29.13
N PRO A 235 25.61 -2.74 -28.62
CA PRO A 235 24.44 -2.22 -29.35
C PRO A 235 24.79 -1.58 -30.70
N GLU A 236 26.06 -1.19 -30.90
CA GLU A 236 26.51 -0.63 -32.18
C GLU A 236 26.74 -1.71 -33.26
N ASN A 237 26.90 -2.97 -32.86
CA ASN A 237 27.34 -4.06 -33.76
C ASN A 237 26.18 -4.89 -34.29
N GLU A 238 25.03 -4.87 -33.61
CA GLU A 238 23.87 -5.70 -33.93
C GLU A 238 22.57 -4.93 -33.75
N LYS A 239 21.55 -5.31 -34.52
CA LYS A 239 20.19 -4.84 -34.28
C LYS A 239 19.63 -5.55 -33.05
N LEU A 240 19.65 -4.86 -31.91
CA LEU A 240 19.12 -5.36 -30.65
C LEU A 240 17.81 -4.66 -30.29
N SER A 241 16.91 -5.41 -29.65
CA SER A 241 15.69 -4.90 -29.05
C SER A 241 15.78 -4.92 -27.52
N GLU A 242 15.01 -4.06 -26.86
CA GLU A 242 15.00 -3.98 -25.41
C GLU A 242 14.05 -5.01 -24.81
N VAL A 243 14.51 -5.69 -23.77
CA VAL A 243 13.68 -6.44 -22.83
C VAL A 243 13.76 -5.72 -21.50
N ILE A 244 12.62 -5.24 -21.01
CA ILE A 244 12.49 -4.56 -19.73
C ILE A 244 11.75 -5.50 -18.78
N ILE A 245 12.46 -5.98 -17.78
CA ILE A 245 11.88 -6.79 -16.70
C ILE A 245 11.40 -5.85 -15.61
N ILE A 246 10.10 -5.92 -15.31
CA ILE A 246 9.43 -5.26 -14.20
C ILE A 246 9.16 -6.35 -13.16
N HIS A 247 10.00 -6.40 -12.12
CA HIS A 247 9.92 -7.43 -11.10
C HIS A 247 9.25 -6.90 -9.83
N GLU A 248 8.07 -7.45 -9.55
CA GLU A 248 7.24 -7.25 -8.38
C GLU A 248 7.62 -8.24 -7.28
N ALA A 249 8.50 -7.83 -6.37
CA ALA A 249 9.08 -8.72 -5.37
C ALA A 249 8.44 -8.56 -3.99
N GLY A 250 8.20 -9.70 -3.34
CA GLY A 250 7.70 -9.82 -1.98
C GLY A 250 6.23 -9.46 -1.81
N LYS A 251 5.75 -9.66 -0.59
CA LYS A 251 4.43 -9.22 -0.11
C LYS A 251 4.60 -7.90 0.66
N SER A 252 3.83 -6.86 0.33
CA SER A 252 3.91 -5.56 1.02
C SER A 252 3.76 -5.65 2.54
N ALA A 253 4.35 -4.69 3.26
CA ALA A 253 4.08 -4.48 4.67
C ALA A 253 2.59 -4.21 4.92
N ILE A 254 2.09 -4.66 6.06
CA ILE A 254 0.67 -4.53 6.43
C ILE A 254 0.50 -3.80 7.75
N LYS A 255 -0.64 -3.14 7.93
CA LYS A 255 -1.03 -2.56 9.20
C LYS A 255 -1.40 -3.66 10.20
N MET A 256 -0.82 -3.58 11.39
CA MET A 256 -1.11 -4.47 12.51
C MET A 256 -1.40 -3.63 13.77
N SER A 257 -2.13 -4.22 14.71
CA SER A 257 -2.32 -3.61 16.03
C SER A 257 -0.97 -3.45 16.75
N ARG A 258 -0.80 -2.33 17.46
CA ARG A 258 0.34 -2.10 18.35
C ARG A 258 0.16 -2.74 19.73
N GLY A 259 -0.99 -3.34 19.99
CA GLY A 259 -1.38 -3.79 21.32
C GLY A 259 -2.26 -2.77 22.02
N LYS A 260 -2.34 -2.87 23.35
CA LYS A 260 -3.26 -2.04 24.14
C LYS A 260 -2.76 -0.60 24.18
N LEU A 261 -3.71 0.33 24.09
CA LEU A 261 -3.45 1.76 24.15
C LEU A 261 -2.69 2.17 25.41
N MET A 262 -3.11 1.63 26.56
CA MET A 262 -2.57 2.01 27.86
C MET A 262 -1.17 1.43 28.16
N GLU A 263 -0.67 0.53 27.33
CA GLU A 263 0.70 -0.01 27.41
C GLU A 263 1.72 0.92 26.71
N ASP A 264 1.27 1.84 25.86
CA ASP A 264 2.10 2.90 25.29
C ASP A 264 2.14 4.10 26.23
N GLU A 265 3.23 4.25 26.98
CA GLU A 265 3.38 5.29 28.00
C GLU A 265 3.21 6.71 27.43
N TYR A 266 3.82 6.98 26.27
CA TYR A 266 3.76 8.30 25.64
C TYR A 266 2.32 8.65 25.22
N PHE A 267 1.63 7.72 24.57
CA PHE A 267 0.24 7.91 24.19
C PHE A 267 -0.65 8.05 25.43
N ALA A 268 -0.52 7.16 26.41
CA ALA A 268 -1.35 7.15 27.60
C ALA A 268 -1.25 8.46 28.39
N VAL A 269 -0.04 9.02 28.54
CA VAL A 269 0.19 10.31 29.20
C VAL A 269 -0.47 11.45 28.42
N ALA A 270 -0.23 11.52 27.11
CA ALA A 270 -0.81 12.54 26.25
C ALA A 270 -2.35 12.50 26.29
N LEU A 271 -2.94 11.30 26.16
CA LEU A 271 -4.38 11.12 26.10
C LEU A 271 -5.05 11.42 27.43
N ARG A 272 -4.44 11.04 28.56
CA ARG A 272 -4.94 11.38 29.90
C ARG A 272 -5.12 12.89 30.05
N GLY A 273 -4.11 13.69 29.70
CA GLY A 273 -4.19 15.15 29.78
C GLY A 273 -5.30 15.73 28.90
N ALA A 274 -5.43 15.22 27.66
CA ALA A 274 -6.48 15.67 26.75
C ALA A 274 -7.90 15.28 27.21
N VAL A 275 -8.07 14.08 27.78
CA VAL A 275 -9.35 13.62 28.35
C VAL A 275 -9.74 14.45 29.57
N GLU A 276 -8.79 14.78 30.44
CA GLU A 276 -9.02 15.63 31.61
C GLU A 276 -9.52 17.03 31.21
N ILE A 277 -8.88 17.65 30.21
CA ILE A 277 -9.35 18.92 29.61
C ILE A 277 -10.77 18.76 29.03
N GLY A 278 -11.05 17.65 28.33
CA GLY A 278 -12.37 17.39 27.75
C GLY A 278 -13.49 17.19 28.78
N LEU A 279 -13.21 16.51 29.89
CA LEU A 279 -14.16 16.29 30.98
C LEU A 279 -14.49 17.59 31.71
N THR A 280 -13.46 18.38 32.05
CA THR A 280 -13.61 19.66 32.73
C THR A 280 -14.40 20.66 31.89
N ALA A 281 -14.10 20.78 30.59
CA ALA A 281 -14.80 21.68 29.68
C ALA A 281 -16.30 21.38 29.52
N LYS A 282 -16.71 20.11 29.63
CA LYS A 282 -18.12 19.69 29.49
C LYS A 282 -18.93 19.76 30.79
N GLY A 283 -18.34 20.14 31.92
CA GLY A 283 -19.01 20.12 33.23
C GLY A 283 -19.54 18.73 33.60
N ALA A 284 -18.88 17.68 33.09
CA ALA A 284 -19.41 16.33 33.08
C ALA A 284 -19.33 15.71 34.49
N GLY A 285 -20.40 15.06 34.94
CA GLY A 285 -20.39 14.25 36.16
C GLY A 285 -19.54 12.98 36.09
N ALA A 286 -18.67 12.87 35.07
CA ALA A 286 -17.85 11.73 34.75
C ALA A 286 -16.42 11.85 35.27
N SER A 287 -15.92 10.76 35.84
CA SER A 287 -14.61 10.73 36.49
C SER A 287 -13.48 10.39 35.52
N LEU A 288 -12.32 11.01 35.70
CA LEU A 288 -11.10 10.63 34.98
C LEU A 288 -10.78 9.14 35.18
N ALA A 289 -11.01 8.60 36.39
CA ALA A 289 -10.84 7.18 36.68
C ALA A 289 -11.75 6.28 35.81
N GLY A 290 -13.01 6.66 35.62
CA GLY A 290 -13.94 5.95 34.73
C GLY A 290 -13.51 5.99 33.27
N ALA A 291 -12.99 7.15 32.81
CA ALA A 291 -12.46 7.28 31.45
C ALA A 291 -11.21 6.42 31.22
N ILE A 292 -10.27 6.42 32.18
CA ILE A 292 -9.08 5.56 32.11
C ILE A 292 -9.45 4.07 32.19
N ALA A 293 -10.43 3.70 33.01
CA ALA A 293 -10.93 2.32 33.08
C ALA A 293 -11.55 1.87 31.75
N ALA A 294 -12.31 2.74 31.07
CA ALA A 294 -12.87 2.44 29.74
C ALA A 294 -11.77 2.21 28.67
N LEU A 295 -10.60 2.82 28.83
CA LEU A 295 -9.47 2.65 27.92
C LEU A 295 -8.65 1.38 28.17
N SER A 296 -8.88 0.67 29.28
CA SER A 296 -8.05 -0.48 29.69
C SER A 296 -8.05 -1.66 28.72
N ILE A 297 -9.12 -1.81 27.92
CA ILE A 297 -9.26 -2.86 26.90
C ILE A 297 -9.13 -2.32 25.47
N ALA A 298 -8.99 -1.01 25.31
CA ALA A 298 -8.90 -0.41 23.99
C ALA A 298 -7.53 -0.67 23.35
N GLU A 299 -7.55 -1.04 22.08
CA GLU A 299 -6.34 -1.10 21.28
C GLU A 299 -5.83 0.31 20.96
N ASN A 300 -4.54 0.40 20.66
CA ASN A 300 -3.95 1.64 20.17
C ASN A 300 -4.59 2.02 18.83
N PRO A 301 -5.22 3.21 18.69
CA PRO A 301 -5.94 3.61 17.48
C PRO A 301 -4.99 3.85 16.30
N ILE A 302 -3.70 4.01 16.55
CA ILE A 302 -2.69 4.21 15.51
C ILE A 302 -1.98 2.87 15.29
N PRO A 303 -2.19 2.21 14.13
CA PRO A 303 -1.56 0.92 13.85
C PRO A 303 -0.04 1.05 13.64
N ILE A 304 0.61 -0.09 13.38
CA ILE A 304 2.00 -0.16 12.94
C ILE A 304 2.07 -0.92 11.63
N TYR A 305 2.81 -0.40 10.64
CA TYR A 305 3.19 -1.18 9.47
C TYR A 305 4.28 -2.18 9.85
N LYS A 306 4.06 -3.45 9.51
CA LYS A 306 5.03 -4.54 9.72
C LYS A 306 5.34 -5.25 8.41
N GLU A 307 6.62 -5.54 8.21
CA GLU A 307 7.10 -6.32 7.08
C GLU A 307 6.52 -7.74 7.09
N ARG A 308 6.25 -8.28 5.90
CA ARG A 308 5.56 -9.58 5.74
C ARG A 308 6.38 -10.65 5.01
N ASP A 309 7.28 -10.26 4.12
CA ASP A 309 8.00 -11.21 3.25
C ASP A 309 9.42 -10.75 2.91
N PRO A 310 10.34 -10.79 3.89
CA PRO A 310 11.72 -10.34 3.71
C PRO A 310 12.51 -11.19 2.71
N ASN A 311 12.19 -12.47 2.53
CA ASN A 311 12.92 -13.37 1.62
C ASN A 311 12.42 -13.26 0.17
N GLY A 312 11.11 -13.16 -0.01
CA GLY A 312 10.49 -13.02 -1.33
C GLY A 312 10.74 -11.67 -1.97
N SER A 313 11.10 -10.66 -1.16
CA SER A 313 11.41 -9.29 -1.59
C SER A 313 12.85 -9.10 -2.09
N LEU A 314 13.76 -10.05 -1.81
CA LEU A 314 15.17 -9.97 -2.24
C LEU A 314 15.30 -10.05 -3.77
N PRO A 315 16.33 -9.43 -4.37
CA PRO A 315 16.66 -9.60 -5.78
C PRO A 315 16.85 -11.06 -6.18
N LYS A 316 16.52 -11.36 -7.44
CA LYS A 316 16.60 -12.70 -8.03
C LYS A 316 17.41 -12.67 -9.31
N LYS A 317 18.17 -13.74 -9.55
CA LYS A 317 18.87 -13.91 -10.84
C LYS A 317 17.89 -14.27 -11.96
N TYR A 318 18.20 -13.79 -13.15
CA TYR A 318 17.50 -14.14 -14.37
C TYR A 318 18.37 -14.99 -15.27
N TYR A 319 17.76 -15.94 -15.98
CA TYR A 319 18.44 -16.80 -16.94
C TYR A 319 17.71 -16.75 -18.29
N ILE A 320 18.45 -16.50 -19.36
CA ILE A 320 17.96 -16.50 -20.74
C ILE A 320 18.73 -17.54 -21.53
N ASN A 321 18.03 -18.54 -22.09
CA ASN A 321 18.64 -19.76 -22.68
C ASN A 321 19.73 -20.39 -21.77
N GLY A 322 19.52 -20.34 -20.45
CA GLY A 322 20.46 -20.87 -19.45
C GLY A 322 21.64 -19.96 -19.09
N VAL A 323 21.82 -18.82 -19.77
CA VAL A 323 22.86 -17.84 -19.43
C VAL A 323 22.39 -16.93 -18.30
N ASP A 324 23.18 -16.81 -17.23
CA ASP A 324 22.96 -15.87 -16.13
C ASP A 324 23.12 -14.43 -16.64
N VAL A 325 22.05 -13.66 -16.64
CA VAL A 325 22.05 -12.24 -17.04
C VAL A 325 22.07 -11.29 -15.83
N GLY A 326 22.24 -11.82 -14.62
CA GLY A 326 22.33 -11.10 -13.36
C GLY A 326 20.98 -10.82 -12.71
N TYR A 327 20.98 -9.94 -11.70
CA TYR A 327 19.80 -9.51 -10.94
C TYR A 327 19.27 -8.15 -11.41
N SER A 328 18.12 -7.75 -10.88
CA SER A 328 17.51 -6.42 -11.02
C SER A 328 17.82 -5.55 -9.81
N ASP A 329 17.94 -4.24 -10.02
CA ASP A 329 18.11 -3.28 -8.94
C ASP A 329 16.76 -2.93 -8.33
N ILE A 330 16.69 -2.85 -7.00
CA ILE A 330 15.53 -2.31 -6.29
C ILE A 330 15.42 -0.83 -6.62
N MET A 331 14.41 -0.45 -7.38
CA MET A 331 14.17 0.94 -7.78
C MET A 331 13.17 1.62 -6.86
N ASN A 332 12.26 0.86 -6.24
CA ASN A 332 11.32 1.43 -5.29
C ASN A 332 10.92 0.41 -4.23
N ASN A 333 10.99 0.77 -2.95
CA ASN A 333 10.59 -0.09 -1.83
C ASN A 333 9.37 0.51 -1.10
N TYR A 334 8.17 -0.03 -1.33
CA TYR A 334 6.95 0.49 -0.69
C TYR A 334 6.84 0.07 0.76
N SER A 335 7.31 -1.12 1.11
CA SER A 335 7.23 -1.56 2.50
C SER A 335 8.05 -0.64 3.39
N GLU A 336 9.24 -0.26 2.93
CA GLU A 336 10.07 0.75 3.57
C GLU A 336 9.40 2.12 3.59
N THR A 337 8.89 2.62 2.45
CA THR A 337 8.17 3.91 2.42
C THR A 337 6.98 3.94 3.37
N ALA A 338 6.18 2.87 3.42
CA ALA A 338 5.04 2.74 4.31
C ALA A 338 5.48 2.74 5.78
N MET A 339 6.49 1.92 6.11
CA MET A 339 7.02 1.83 7.46
C MET A 339 7.64 3.14 7.91
N ASN A 340 8.52 3.76 7.12
CA ASN A 340 9.22 4.97 7.52
C ASN A 340 8.26 6.17 7.57
N ASN A 341 7.45 6.39 6.53
CA ASN A 341 6.53 7.54 6.51
C ASN A 341 5.43 7.41 7.58
N PHE A 342 4.89 6.22 7.84
CA PHE A 342 3.80 6.03 8.80
C PHE A 342 4.30 5.78 10.23
N ASN A 343 5.23 4.84 10.44
CA ASN A 343 5.67 4.47 11.78
C ASN A 343 6.55 5.53 12.42
N GLU A 344 7.38 6.25 11.67
CA GLU A 344 8.19 7.35 12.24
C GLU A 344 7.33 8.58 12.53
N SER A 345 6.21 8.76 11.79
CA SER A 345 5.20 9.79 12.07
C SER A 345 4.40 9.56 13.36
N TYR A 346 4.63 8.46 14.09
CA TYR A 346 3.79 8.04 15.20
C TYR A 346 3.49 9.16 16.21
N LYS A 347 4.52 9.85 16.72
CA LYS A 347 4.34 10.95 17.69
C LYS A 347 3.56 12.12 17.10
N THR A 348 3.80 12.46 15.83
CA THR A 348 3.06 13.52 15.12
C THR A 348 1.60 13.12 14.91
N LEU A 349 1.32 11.85 14.61
CA LEU A 349 -0.04 11.33 14.45
C LEU A 349 -0.80 11.35 15.78
N ILE A 350 -0.14 11.03 16.90
CA ILE A 350 -0.71 11.21 18.24
C ILE A 350 -1.10 12.67 18.43
N THR A 351 -0.15 13.60 18.30
CA THR A 351 -0.39 15.03 18.55
C THR A 351 -1.52 15.59 17.67
N LYS A 352 -1.58 15.21 16.40
CA LYS A 352 -2.64 15.66 15.47
C LYS A 352 -4.02 15.13 15.83
N ASN A 353 -4.12 13.91 16.37
CA ASN A 353 -5.40 13.24 16.59
C ASN A 353 -5.85 13.21 18.06
N LEU A 354 -4.98 13.62 18.98
CA LEU A 354 -5.18 13.50 20.42
C LEU A 354 -6.51 14.10 20.89
N SER A 355 -6.83 15.32 20.46
CA SER A 355 -8.05 16.02 20.85
C SER A 355 -9.31 15.31 20.36
N SER A 356 -9.29 14.81 19.10
CA SER A 356 -10.42 14.07 18.53
C SER A 356 -10.67 12.76 19.28
N LEU A 357 -9.58 12.02 19.55
CA LEU A 357 -9.66 10.78 20.32
C LEU A 357 -10.17 11.02 21.74
N ALA A 358 -9.64 12.03 22.44
CA ALA A 358 -10.11 12.40 23.77
C ALA A 358 -11.61 12.74 23.79
N LEU A 359 -12.10 13.48 22.78
CA LEU A 359 -13.52 13.82 22.68
C LEU A 359 -14.42 12.59 22.52
N LYS A 360 -14.01 11.58 21.74
CA LYS A 360 -14.74 10.31 21.58
C LYS A 360 -14.81 9.55 22.91
N VAL A 361 -13.68 9.44 23.61
CA VAL A 361 -13.60 8.78 24.92
C VAL A 361 -14.50 9.48 25.94
N VAL A 362 -14.39 10.81 26.05
CA VAL A 362 -15.21 11.62 26.96
C VAL A 362 -16.70 11.43 26.66
N ALA A 363 -17.10 11.44 25.39
CA ALA A 363 -18.50 11.24 25.01
C ALA A 363 -19.03 9.85 25.39
N ALA A 364 -18.26 8.79 25.12
CA ALA A 364 -18.65 7.42 25.44
C ALA A 364 -18.80 7.20 26.96
N VAL A 365 -17.89 7.77 27.76
CA VAL A 365 -17.91 7.66 29.23
C VAL A 365 -19.13 8.41 29.80
N ILE A 366 -19.39 9.64 29.35
CA ILE A 366 -20.56 10.42 29.78
C ILE A 366 -21.86 9.68 29.46
N ALA A 367 -21.99 9.16 28.23
CA ALA A 367 -23.18 8.41 27.82
C ALA A 367 -23.39 7.16 28.68
N SER A 368 -22.32 6.43 28.98
CA SER A 368 -22.38 5.21 29.78
C SER A 368 -22.73 5.48 31.24
N GLU A 369 -22.21 6.56 31.83
CA GLU A 369 -22.58 6.97 33.18
C GLU A 369 -24.02 7.46 33.29
N ALA A 370 -24.52 8.19 32.29
CA ALA A 370 -25.92 8.59 32.24
C ALA A 370 -26.85 7.36 32.19
N MET A 371 -26.48 6.34 31.40
CA MET A 371 -27.19 5.06 31.35
C MET A 371 -27.18 4.34 32.70
N ALA A 372 -26.04 4.29 33.39
CA ALA A 372 -25.93 3.69 34.71
C ALA A 372 -26.86 4.37 35.73
N ARG A 373 -26.89 5.71 35.77
CA ARG A 373 -27.77 6.48 36.66
C ARG A 373 -29.26 6.28 36.36
N ALA A 374 -29.63 6.14 35.08
CA ALA A 374 -31.01 5.87 34.67
C ALA A 374 -31.48 4.47 35.13
N ILE A 375 -30.60 3.47 35.06
CA ILE A 375 -30.87 2.12 35.56
C ILE A 375 -31.00 2.11 37.09
N GLU A 376 -30.08 2.79 37.79
CA GLU A 376 -30.12 2.92 39.25
C GLU A 376 -31.40 3.63 39.75
N SER A 377 -31.92 4.62 39.00
CA SER A 377 -33.14 5.37 39.37
C SER A 377 -34.45 4.68 38.97
N GLY A 378 -34.45 3.80 37.97
CA GLY A 378 -35.62 3.00 37.56
C GLY A 378 -35.85 1.73 38.38
N GLY A 379 -34.83 1.23 39.09
CA GLY A 379 -34.92 0.03 39.94
C GLY A 379 -35.56 0.32 41.30
N LYS A 380 -36.86 0.07 41.46
CA LYS A 380 -37.54 0.02 42.77
C LYS A 380 -37.09 -1.22 43.57
N ASN A 381 -35.89 -1.18 44.16
CA ASN A 381 -35.56 -1.94 45.36
C ASN A 381 -34.28 -1.36 46.00
N LYS A 382 -34.49 -0.36 46.86
CA LYS A 382 -33.46 0.23 47.73
C LYS A 382 -33.15 -0.75 48.86
N ASN A 383 -32.23 -1.69 48.63
CA ASN A 383 -31.31 -2.25 49.64
C ASN A 383 -30.57 -3.47 49.06
N ASN A 384 -29.48 -3.21 48.34
CA ASN A 384 -28.30 -4.08 48.36
C ASN A 384 -27.13 -3.38 47.69
N ASP A 385 -26.15 -2.95 48.49
CA ASP A 385 -24.93 -2.25 48.07
C ASP A 385 -24.06 -3.09 47.09
N LEU A 386 -24.28 -4.42 47.11
CA LEU A 386 -23.67 -5.36 46.16
C LEU A 386 -24.24 -5.21 44.73
N VAL A 387 -25.53 -4.87 44.60
CA VAL A 387 -26.21 -4.77 43.29
C VAL A 387 -25.88 -3.44 42.61
N SER A 388 -25.76 -2.34 43.35
CA SER A 388 -25.22 -1.07 42.83
C SER A 388 -23.76 -1.21 42.37
N GLY A 389 -22.94 -1.95 43.13
CA GLY A 389 -21.56 -2.29 42.74
C GLY A 389 -21.49 -3.07 41.43
N LEU A 390 -22.31 -4.12 41.25
CA LEU A 390 -22.36 -4.93 40.03
C LEU A 390 -22.87 -4.15 38.80
N ILE A 391 -23.85 -3.25 38.98
CA ILE A 391 -24.35 -2.37 37.90
C ILE A 391 -23.27 -1.40 37.42
N ARG A 392 -22.44 -0.86 38.32
CA ARG A 392 -21.31 0.01 37.96
C ARG A 392 -20.18 -0.73 37.24
N VAL A 393 -19.90 -1.97 37.64
CA VAL A 393 -18.94 -2.85 36.92
C VAL A 393 -19.45 -3.15 35.50
N ALA A 394 -20.76 -3.41 35.33
CA ALA A 394 -21.37 -3.62 34.02
C ALA A 394 -21.36 -2.35 33.13
N ALA A 395 -21.60 -1.17 33.72
CA ALA A 395 -21.53 0.11 33.00
C ALA A 395 -20.09 0.47 32.58
N GLY A 396 -19.09 0.19 33.42
CA GLY A 396 -17.67 0.35 33.07
C GLY A 396 -17.23 -0.59 31.94
N ALA A 397 -17.72 -1.83 31.94
CA ALA A 397 -17.50 -2.78 30.85
C ALA A 397 -18.17 -2.32 29.53
N ALA A 398 -19.41 -1.81 29.60
CA ALA A 398 -20.12 -1.28 28.43
C ALA A 398 -19.43 -0.04 27.84
N ALA A 399 -18.97 0.89 28.68
CA ALA A 399 -18.18 2.05 28.25
C ALA A 399 -16.88 1.62 27.56
N GLY A 400 -16.18 0.64 28.15
CA GLY A 400 -14.95 0.10 27.55
C GLY A 400 -15.18 -0.55 26.20
N LEU A 401 -16.28 -1.29 26.02
CA LEU A 401 -16.66 -1.87 24.73
C LEU A 401 -17.00 -0.80 23.69
N ALA A 402 -17.78 0.23 24.07
CA ALA A 402 -18.12 1.33 23.17
C ALA A 402 -16.88 2.14 22.75
N VAL A 403 -15.99 2.45 23.69
CA VAL A 403 -14.71 3.10 23.39
C VAL A 403 -13.90 2.19 22.46
N SER A 404 -13.68 0.92 22.83
CA SER A 404 -12.88 -0.02 22.04
C SER A 404 -13.35 -0.18 20.59
N GLN A 405 -14.66 -0.06 20.32
CA GLN A 405 -15.18 -0.12 18.95
C GLN A 405 -14.92 1.17 18.16
N THR A 406 -15.00 2.32 18.81
CA THR A 406 -14.82 3.63 18.16
C THR A 406 -13.36 4.06 18.00
N ILE A 407 -12.45 3.54 18.82
CA ILE A 407 -11.02 3.86 18.75
C ILE A 407 -10.16 2.66 18.31
N ALA A 408 -10.77 1.62 17.75
CA ALA A 408 -10.03 0.52 17.16
C ALA A 408 -9.12 1.03 16.01
N PRO A 409 -7.89 0.50 15.87
CA PRO A 409 -7.04 0.89 14.76
C PRO A 409 -7.64 0.51 13.41
N ASP A 410 -7.48 1.38 12.42
CA ASP A 410 -7.78 1.03 11.04
C ASP A 410 -6.67 0.13 10.47
N LEU A 411 -6.95 -1.18 10.40
CA LEU A 411 -6.03 -2.18 9.87
C LEU A 411 -6.16 -2.38 8.35
N ARG A 412 -7.01 -1.59 7.68
CA ARG A 412 -7.13 -1.64 6.22
C ARG A 412 -5.87 -1.07 5.57
N CYS A 413 -5.33 -1.83 4.62
CA CYS A 413 -4.23 -1.44 3.73
C CYS A 413 -4.24 -2.35 2.51
N TRP A 414 -3.64 -1.91 1.39
CA TRP A 414 -3.53 -2.69 0.16
C TRP A 414 -2.50 -3.81 0.30
N ARG A 415 -2.95 -5.06 0.19
CA ARG A 415 -2.16 -6.25 0.51
C ARG A 415 -1.62 -7.00 -0.69
N THR A 416 -2.21 -6.89 -1.86
CA THR A 416 -1.72 -7.64 -3.04
C THR A 416 -0.47 -7.03 -3.70
N ILE A 417 -0.14 -5.77 -3.40
CA ILE A 417 1.02 -5.08 -4.00
C ILE A 417 2.36 -5.68 -3.53
N PRO A 418 3.43 -5.54 -4.33
CA PRO A 418 4.76 -5.99 -3.96
C PRO A 418 5.35 -5.21 -2.79
N ALA A 419 6.33 -5.81 -2.12
CA ALA A 419 7.15 -5.06 -1.18
C ALA A 419 8.01 -4.02 -1.91
N ASN A 420 8.59 -4.38 -3.04
CA ASN A 420 9.40 -3.50 -3.88
C ASN A 420 9.25 -3.80 -5.39
N PHE A 421 9.55 -2.81 -6.22
CA PHE A 421 9.82 -3.01 -7.64
C PHE A 421 11.31 -3.02 -7.90
N GLN A 422 11.70 -3.97 -8.73
CA GLN A 422 13.03 -4.08 -9.25
C GLN A 422 12.98 -4.03 -10.76
N ILE A 423 13.90 -3.31 -11.38
CA ILE A 423 13.90 -3.10 -12.82
C ILE A 423 15.22 -3.58 -13.40
N LYS A 424 15.14 -4.24 -14.55
CA LYS A 424 16.32 -4.62 -15.33
C LYS A 424 16.07 -4.41 -16.81
N ARG A 425 17.03 -3.77 -17.47
CA ARG A 425 17.05 -3.63 -18.93
C ARG A 425 18.09 -4.57 -19.54
N ILE A 426 17.68 -5.29 -20.57
CA ILE A 426 18.52 -6.20 -21.35
C ILE A 426 18.33 -5.85 -22.83
N LEU A 427 19.41 -5.84 -23.59
CA LEU A 427 19.38 -5.69 -25.05
C LEU A 427 19.61 -7.06 -25.66
N LEU A 428 18.68 -7.50 -26.50
CA LEU A 428 18.66 -8.86 -27.03
C LEU A 428 18.35 -8.83 -28.53
N ALA A 429 19.07 -9.63 -29.31
CA ALA A 429 18.75 -9.80 -30.73
C ALA A 429 17.31 -10.34 -30.89
N PRO A 430 16.56 -9.96 -31.94
CA PRO A 430 15.22 -10.51 -32.17
C PRO A 430 15.23 -12.04 -32.27
N GLY A 431 14.25 -12.67 -31.63
CA GLY A 431 14.17 -14.12 -31.53
C GLY A 431 13.29 -14.61 -30.38
N GLU A 432 13.21 -15.93 -30.25
CA GLU A 432 12.53 -16.61 -29.16
C GLU A 432 13.57 -17.18 -28.18
N TYR A 433 13.38 -16.94 -26.89
CA TYR A 433 14.31 -17.32 -25.83
C TYR A 433 13.58 -17.98 -24.67
N ASP A 434 14.16 -19.02 -24.09
CA ASP A 434 13.73 -19.58 -22.81
C ASP A 434 14.09 -18.62 -21.68
N PHE A 435 13.16 -18.38 -20.76
CA PHE A 435 13.35 -17.47 -19.63
C PHE A 435 13.02 -18.15 -18.31
N LYS A 436 13.91 -17.93 -17.33
CA LYS A 436 13.75 -18.45 -15.97
C LYS A 436 14.17 -17.39 -14.96
N VAL A 437 13.48 -17.40 -13.82
CA VAL A 437 13.79 -16.58 -12.65
C VAL A 437 14.22 -17.51 -11.54
N GLU A 438 15.28 -17.14 -10.82
CA GLU A 438 15.72 -17.88 -9.65
C GLU A 438 14.62 -17.95 -8.59
N SER A 439 14.40 -19.15 -8.04
CA SER A 439 13.37 -19.44 -7.03
C SER A 439 14.01 -20.16 -5.84
N PRO A 440 14.71 -19.46 -4.93
CA PRO A 440 15.41 -20.09 -3.82
C PRO A 440 14.42 -20.51 -2.72
N GLY A 441 14.59 -21.73 -2.20
CA GLY A 441 13.83 -22.23 -1.05
C GLY A 441 12.31 -22.27 -1.29
N SER A 442 11.55 -21.57 -0.45
CA SER A 442 10.09 -21.47 -0.52
C SER A 442 9.57 -20.29 -1.35
N VAL A 443 10.46 -19.58 -2.05
CA VAL A 443 10.08 -18.48 -2.94
C VAL A 443 9.42 -19.03 -4.19
N VAL A 444 8.22 -18.55 -4.46
CA VAL A 444 7.48 -18.79 -5.69
C VAL A 444 7.73 -17.64 -6.65
N THR A 445 7.90 -17.95 -7.93
CA THR A 445 7.97 -16.95 -9.01
C THR A 445 6.89 -17.20 -10.05
N ALA A 446 6.21 -16.14 -10.47
CA ALA A 446 5.38 -16.13 -11.67
C ALA A 446 6.06 -15.29 -12.73
N ALA A 447 6.41 -15.90 -13.85
CA ALA A 447 7.08 -15.28 -14.98
C ALA A 447 6.71 -16.05 -16.27
N PRO A 448 6.76 -15.41 -17.45
CA PRO A 448 6.62 -16.14 -18.71
C PRO A 448 7.78 -17.14 -18.86
N LYS A 449 7.51 -18.31 -19.46
CA LYS A 449 8.56 -19.31 -19.72
C LYS A 449 9.43 -18.96 -20.92
N LYS A 450 8.93 -18.08 -21.79
CA LYS A 450 9.57 -17.69 -23.04
C LYS A 450 9.45 -16.19 -23.26
N LEU A 451 10.46 -15.62 -23.91
CA LEU A 451 10.48 -14.24 -24.38
C LEU A 451 10.44 -14.24 -25.90
N LEU A 452 9.45 -13.56 -26.47
CA LEU A 452 9.36 -13.31 -27.90
C LEU A 452 9.82 -11.88 -28.16
N VAL A 453 11.06 -11.74 -28.64
CA VAL A 453 11.68 -10.45 -28.89
C VAL A 453 11.54 -10.10 -30.37
N GLU A 454 10.77 -9.06 -30.64
CA GLU A 454 10.58 -8.53 -31.99
C GLU A 454 11.60 -7.43 -32.30
N ALA A 455 11.95 -7.26 -33.59
CA ALA A 455 12.82 -6.17 -34.02
C ALA A 455 12.18 -4.80 -33.74
N ASP A 456 12.99 -3.87 -33.22
CA ASP A 456 12.68 -2.46 -32.96
C ASP A 456 11.54 -2.19 -31.95
N LYS A 457 10.89 -3.23 -31.42
CA LYS A 457 9.85 -3.15 -30.40
C LYS A 457 10.40 -3.55 -29.02
N PRO A 458 10.26 -2.71 -27.99
CA PRO A 458 10.62 -3.09 -26.64
C PRO A 458 9.61 -4.13 -26.12
N LEU A 459 10.13 -5.16 -25.44
CA LEU A 459 9.34 -6.16 -24.74
C LEU A 459 9.32 -5.84 -23.24
N PHE A 460 8.15 -5.55 -22.69
CA PHE A 460 7.96 -5.42 -21.24
C PHE A 460 7.52 -6.76 -20.66
N VAL A 461 8.15 -7.17 -19.57
CA VAL A 461 7.93 -8.46 -18.91
C VAL A 461 7.59 -8.20 -17.45
N SER A 462 6.40 -8.63 -17.01
CA SER A 462 6.08 -8.68 -15.59
C SER A 462 6.59 -9.98 -14.97
N VAL A 463 7.25 -9.87 -13.82
CA VAL A 463 7.68 -10.98 -12.99
C VAL A 463 7.17 -10.73 -11.58
N ARG A 464 6.57 -11.73 -10.94
CA ARG A 464 6.17 -11.68 -9.53
C ARG A 464 6.99 -12.69 -8.73
N SER A 465 7.47 -12.32 -7.55
CA SER A 465 8.02 -13.28 -6.59
C SER A 465 7.54 -13.03 -5.17
N TYR A 466 7.35 -14.08 -4.39
CA TYR A 466 6.99 -14.00 -2.97
C TYR A 466 7.25 -15.33 -2.27
N THR A 467 7.40 -15.31 -0.95
CA THR A 467 7.43 -16.53 -0.13
C THR A 467 6.01 -17.06 0.04
N ASN A 468 5.79 -18.36 -0.19
CA ASN A 468 4.48 -19.00 0.03
C ASN A 468 4.03 -18.93 1.49
#